data_AF-A3RDU6-F1
#
_entry.id   AF-A3RDU6-F1
#
_cell.length_a   1.000
_cell.length_b   1.000
_cell.length_c   1.000
_cell.angle_alpha   90.00
_cell.angle_beta   90.00
_cell.angle_gamma   90.00
#
_symmetry.space_group_name_H-M   'P 1'
#
loop_
_entity.id
_entity.type
_entity.pdbx_description
1 polymer ?
#
loop_
_entity_poly.entity_id
_entity_poly.type
_entity_poly.pdbx_seq_one_letter_code
_entity_poly.pdbx_strand_id
1 'polypeptide(L)'
;RRMKELHLALSQAVAELSQSLGHAPTVSELAEHLDLEQEEVAQGLLAGNAYQTVSVDNTSSDRTGELSMVETLGDYDAAMDDVENHETLRPLLQSLPERERTVLMLRFFGNMTQTQIADRVGISQMHVSR
;
A
#
# COMPACT_ATOMS: atom_id res chain seq x y z
N ARG A 1 34.02 0.23 1.08
CA ARG A 1 34.92 1.02 1.97
C ARG A 1 34.66 2.51 1.78
N ARG A 2 34.96 3.08 0.60
CA ARG A 2 34.65 4.48 0.24
C ARG A 2 33.24 4.98 0.60
N MET A 3 32.20 4.19 0.30
CA MET A 3 30.80 4.57 0.60
C MET A 3 30.47 4.58 2.11
N LYS A 4 31.11 3.71 2.91
CA LYS A 4 30.93 3.71 4.37
C LYS A 4 31.66 4.87 5.03
N GLU A 5 32.85 5.21 4.53
CA GLU A 5 33.63 6.38 4.96
C GLU A 5 32.89 7.67 4.64
N LEU A 6 32.31 7.78 3.43
CA LEU A 6 31.49 8.93 3.02
C LEU A 6 30.24 9.08 3.90
N HIS A 7 29.54 7.98 4.20
CA HIS A 7 28.37 8.01 5.07
C HIS A 7 28.70 8.46 6.51
N LEU A 8 29.83 8.01 7.05
CA LEU A 8 30.30 8.43 8.36
C LEU A 8 30.64 9.92 8.40
N ALA A 9 31.35 10.41 7.37
CA ALA A 9 31.67 11.82 7.23
C ALA A 9 30.41 12.70 7.11
N LEU A 10 29.43 12.27 6.31
CA LEU A 10 28.13 12.95 6.18
C LEU A 10 27.37 12.99 7.50
N SER A 11 27.32 11.88 8.24
CA SER A 11 26.63 11.80 9.53
C SER A 11 27.25 12.74 10.57
N GLN A 12 28.58 12.82 10.59
CA GLN A 12 29.31 13.74 11.47
C GLN A 12 29.07 15.20 11.09
N ALA A 13 29.15 15.55 9.80
CA ALA A 13 28.88 16.90 9.31
C ALA A 13 27.44 17.36 9.61
N VAL A 14 26.46 16.47 9.46
CA VAL A 14 25.07 16.78 9.82
C VAL A 14 24.94 17.13 11.30
N ALA A 15 25.58 16.37 12.20
CA ALA A 15 25.52 16.64 13.64
C ALA A 15 26.20 17.96 14.01
N GLU A 16 27.40 18.21 13.47
CA GLU A 16 28.17 19.43 13.72
C GLU A 16 27.45 20.68 13.22
N LEU A 17 26.94 20.66 11.98
CA LEU A 17 26.22 21.79 11.40
C LEU A 17 24.86 22.01 12.05
N SER A 18 24.15 20.93 12.43
CA SER A 18 22.88 21.08 13.15
C SER A 18 23.07 21.80 14.48
N GLN A 19 24.18 21.52 15.16
CA GLN A 19 24.51 22.15 16.43
C GLN A 19 24.98 23.60 16.28
N SER A 20 25.67 23.95 15.19
CA SER A 20 26.13 25.32 14.95
C SER A 20 25.04 26.23 14.36
N LEU A 21 24.21 25.71 13.46
CA LEU A 21 23.15 26.45 12.77
C LEU A 21 21.85 26.50 13.57
N GLY A 22 21.63 25.54 14.48
CA GLY A 22 20.38 25.41 15.22
C GLY A 22 19.20 24.88 14.37
N HIS A 23 19.48 24.41 13.16
CA HIS A 23 18.53 23.74 12.27
C HIS A 23 19.23 22.67 11.45
N ALA A 24 18.46 21.78 10.81
CA ALA A 24 19.03 20.76 9.92
C ALA A 24 19.75 21.43 8.73
N PRO A 25 20.99 21.00 8.39
CA PRO A 25 21.74 21.57 7.28
C PRO A 25 21.20 21.12 5.93
N THR A 26 21.30 22.00 4.94
CA THR A 26 20.96 21.76 3.54
C THR A 26 22.07 21.01 2.81
N VAL A 27 21.74 20.45 1.63
CA VAL A 27 22.72 19.77 0.76
C VAL A 27 23.87 20.70 0.37
N SER A 28 23.58 21.97 0.13
CA SER A 28 24.60 22.97 -0.22
C SER A 28 25.55 23.27 0.95
N GLU A 29 25.03 23.39 2.17
CA GLU A 29 25.85 23.62 3.37
C GLU A 29 26.73 22.39 3.70
N LEU A 30 26.20 21.18 3.51
CA LEU A 30 26.98 19.94 3.66
C LEU A 30 28.07 19.81 2.60
N ALA A 31 27.77 20.17 1.35
CA ALA A 31 28.73 20.18 0.25
C ALA A 31 29.87 21.16 0.52
N GLU A 32 29.55 22.36 0.99
CA GLU A 32 30.55 23.37 1.36
C GLU A 32 31.40 22.94 2.58
N HIS A 33 30.79 22.35 3.60
CA HIS A 33 31.49 21.90 4.81
C HIS A 33 32.41 20.69 4.57
N LEU A 34 32.05 19.81 3.64
CA LEU A 34 32.80 18.58 3.33
C LEU A 34 33.71 18.71 2.11
N ASP A 35 33.73 19.87 1.43
CA ASP A 35 34.45 20.10 0.18
C ASP A 35 34.10 19.04 -0.89
N LEU A 36 32.79 18.81 -1.05
CA LEU A 36 32.22 17.83 -1.99
C LEU A 36 31.27 18.51 -2.96
N GLU A 37 31.07 17.90 -4.13
CA GLU A 37 29.99 18.34 -5.01
C GLU A 37 28.62 17.97 -4.41
N GLN A 38 27.62 18.83 -4.61
CA GLN A 38 26.26 18.59 -4.11
C GLN A 38 25.68 17.26 -4.60
N GLU A 39 26.05 16.83 -5.80
CA GLU A 39 25.63 15.54 -6.37
C GLU A 39 26.23 14.36 -5.60
N GLU A 40 27.50 14.44 -5.18
CA GLU A 40 28.15 13.42 -4.35
C GLU A 40 27.53 13.35 -2.95
N VAL A 41 27.16 14.50 -2.38
CA VAL A 41 26.43 14.58 -1.10
C VAL A 41 25.04 13.94 -1.22
N ALA A 42 24.29 14.27 -2.27
CA ALA A 42 22.97 13.68 -2.52
C ALA A 42 23.04 12.17 -2.71
N GLN A 43 24.01 11.68 -3.49
CA GLN A 43 24.24 10.24 -3.66
C GLN A 43 24.66 9.57 -2.35
N GLY A 44 25.51 10.21 -1.54
CA GLY A 44 25.93 9.70 -0.23
C GLY A 44 24.77 9.60 0.77
N LEU A 45 23.86 10.58 0.77
CA LEU A 45 22.65 10.57 1.60
C LEU A 45 21.64 9.50 1.16
N LEU A 46 21.44 9.32 -0.15
CA LEU A 46 20.59 8.27 -0.71
C LEU A 46 21.16 6.87 -0.44
N ALA A 47 22.47 6.68 -0.65
CA ALA A 47 23.16 5.43 -0.36
C ALA A 47 23.16 5.10 1.14
N GLY A 48 23.27 6.12 2.00
CA GLY A 48 23.15 6.00 3.45
C GLY A 48 21.76 5.50 3.88
N ASN A 49 20.70 6.09 3.32
CA ASN A 49 19.31 5.64 3.56
C ASN A 49 19.03 4.24 3.00
N ALA A 50 19.70 3.82 1.94
CA ALA A 50 19.60 2.45 1.42
C ALA A 50 20.34 1.41 2.29
N TYR A 51 21.37 1.84 3.04
CA TYR A 51 22.12 0.99 3.97
C TYR A 51 21.57 1.01 5.41
N GLN A 52 20.85 2.06 5.80
CA GLN A 52 19.89 2.00 6.89
C GLN A 52 18.64 1.28 6.39
N THR A 53 18.64 -0.05 6.44
CA THR A 53 17.40 -0.80 6.66
C THR A 53 16.66 -0.08 7.78
N VAL A 54 15.60 0.66 7.44
CA VAL A 54 14.71 1.29 8.41
C VAL A 54 14.25 0.15 9.31
N SER A 55 14.74 0.13 10.54
CA SER A 55 14.32 -0.87 11.51
C SER A 55 12.82 -0.69 11.68
N VAL A 56 12.06 -1.78 11.47
CA VAL A 56 10.61 -1.86 11.70
C VAL A 56 10.24 -1.42 13.13
N ASP A 57 11.21 -1.40 14.04
CA ASP A 57 11.06 -1.11 15.46
C ASP A 57 11.59 0.27 15.89
N ASN A 58 11.97 1.16 14.95
CA ASN A 58 12.43 2.50 15.32
C ASN A 58 11.22 3.37 15.68
N THR A 59 10.72 3.19 16.91
CA THR A 59 9.85 4.16 17.55
C THR A 59 10.55 5.51 17.51
N SER A 60 9.98 6.45 16.77
CA SER A 60 10.33 7.86 16.87
C SER A 60 9.99 8.32 18.29
N SER A 61 10.95 8.15 19.18
CA SER A 61 10.99 8.77 20.49
C SER A 61 10.90 10.28 20.28
N ASP A 62 9.70 10.88 20.35
CA ASP A 62 9.38 11.95 21.32
C ASP A 62 7.98 12.61 21.20
N ARG A 63 6.95 11.96 20.65
CA ARG A 63 5.58 12.53 20.71
C ARG A 63 4.53 11.53 21.13
N THR A 64 3.99 11.73 22.34
CA THR A 64 2.77 11.09 22.82
C THR A 64 1.64 11.36 21.83
N GLY A 65 1.30 10.35 21.01
CA GLY A 65 0.22 10.41 20.03
C GLY A 65 0.62 10.24 18.57
N GLU A 66 1.91 10.09 18.23
CA GLU A 66 2.32 9.70 16.87
C GLU A 66 2.34 8.17 16.74
N LEU A 67 1.51 7.66 15.83
CA LEU A 67 1.44 6.25 15.44
C LEU A 67 2.80 5.80 14.88
N SER A 68 3.27 4.61 15.25
CA SER A 68 4.47 3.99 14.69
C SER A 68 4.36 3.89 13.16
N MET A 69 5.48 3.92 12.43
CA MET A 69 5.48 3.78 10.96
C MET A 69 4.75 2.51 10.50
N VAL A 70 4.81 1.44 11.31
CA VAL A 70 4.08 0.18 11.11
C VAL A 70 2.57 0.37 11.30
N GLU A 71 2.15 1.21 12.24
CA GLU A 71 0.73 1.52 12.49
C GLU A 71 0.14 2.45 11.43
N THR A 72 0.98 3.15 10.66
CA THR A 72 0.56 3.94 9.49
C THR A 72 0.65 3.18 8.16
N LEU A 73 1.29 2.02 8.14
CA LEU A 73 1.39 1.19 6.94
C LEU A 73 0.09 0.40 6.76
N GLY A 74 -0.79 0.89 5.88
CA GLY A 74 -1.96 0.13 5.44
C GLY A 74 -1.53 -1.07 4.59
N ASP A 75 -2.20 -2.20 4.79
CA ASP A 75 -2.05 -3.37 3.90
C ASP A 75 -3.00 -3.25 2.71
N TYR A 76 -2.72 -4.00 1.65
CA TYR A 76 -3.61 -4.11 0.51
C TYR A 76 -4.88 -4.86 0.91
N ASP A 77 -5.99 -4.14 1.00
CA ASP A 77 -7.30 -4.76 1.20
C ASP A 77 -7.88 -5.22 -0.13
N ALA A 78 -7.65 -6.50 -0.47
CA ALA A 78 -8.20 -7.11 -1.67
C ALA A 78 -9.74 -7.07 -1.73
N ALA A 79 -10.44 -6.89 -0.60
CA ALA A 79 -11.89 -6.72 -0.60
C ALA A 79 -12.30 -5.37 -1.19
N MET A 80 -11.43 -4.34 -1.19
CA MET A 80 -11.73 -3.05 -1.82
C MET A 80 -11.91 -3.16 -3.33
N ASP A 81 -11.24 -4.11 -3.99
CA ASP A 81 -11.40 -4.35 -5.43
C ASP A 81 -12.82 -4.81 -5.79
N ASP A 82 -13.48 -5.53 -4.87
CA ASP A 82 -14.82 -6.08 -5.08
C ASP A 82 -15.94 -5.12 -4.65
N VAL A 83 -15.63 -4.01 -3.96
CA VAL A 83 -16.63 -3.06 -3.44
C VAL A 83 -17.46 -2.45 -4.58
N GLU A 84 -16.82 -2.01 -5.66
CA GLU A 84 -17.51 -1.42 -6.81
C GLU A 84 -18.49 -2.43 -7.44
N ASN A 85 -18.05 -3.67 -7.59
CA ASN A 85 -18.88 -4.76 -8.11
C ASN A 85 -20.06 -5.07 -7.18
N HIS A 86 -19.82 -5.13 -5.86
CA HIS A 86 -20.87 -5.38 -4.88
C HIS A 86 -21.94 -4.28 -4.86
N GLU A 87 -21.51 -3.01 -4.84
CA GLU A 87 -22.44 -1.87 -4.82
C GLU A 87 -23.20 -1.73 -6.13
N THR A 88 -22.60 -2.10 -7.26
CA THR A 88 -23.27 -2.09 -8.56
C THR A 88 -24.25 -3.26 -8.72
N LEU A 89 -23.86 -4.48 -8.33
CA LEU A 89 -24.67 -5.68 -8.52
C LEU A 89 -25.83 -5.78 -7.53
N ARG A 90 -25.67 -5.31 -6.29
CA ARG A 90 -26.70 -5.41 -5.24
C ARG A 90 -28.07 -4.85 -5.67
N PRO A 91 -28.20 -3.60 -6.14
CA PRO A 91 -29.50 -3.07 -6.58
C PRO A 91 -30.04 -3.80 -7.82
N LEU A 92 -29.17 -4.21 -8.75
CA LEU A 92 -29.56 -4.96 -9.93
C LEU A 92 -30.17 -6.31 -9.54
N LEU A 93 -29.53 -7.07 -8.66
CA LEU A 93 -30.03 -8.35 -8.15
C LEU A 93 -31.34 -8.21 -7.36
N GLN A 94 -31.52 -7.09 -6.64
CA GLN A 94 -32.77 -6.78 -5.95
C GLN A 94 -33.91 -6.42 -6.92
N SER A 95 -33.59 -5.81 -8.06
CA SER A 95 -34.57 -5.47 -9.10
C SER A 95 -35.06 -6.69 -9.90
N LEU A 96 -34.30 -7.80 -9.88
CA LEU A 96 -34.68 -9.01 -10.59
C LEU A 96 -35.97 -9.62 -10.02
N PRO A 97 -36.85 -10.14 -10.89
CA PRO A 97 -37.95 -11.00 -10.50
C PRO A 97 -37.46 -12.16 -9.62
N GLU A 98 -38.28 -12.58 -8.66
CA GLU A 98 -37.95 -13.62 -7.69
C GLU A 98 -37.44 -14.91 -8.36
N ARG A 99 -38.04 -15.28 -9.50
CA ARG A 99 -37.64 -16.46 -10.29
C ARG A 99 -36.22 -16.34 -10.84
N GLU A 100 -35.85 -15.19 -11.40
CA GLU A 100 -34.51 -14.96 -11.96
C GLU A 100 -33.44 -14.93 -10.86
N ARG A 101 -33.75 -14.29 -9.73
CA ARG A 101 -32.89 -14.32 -8.54
C ARG A 101 -32.67 -15.75 -8.04
N THR A 102 -33.72 -16.58 -8.03
CA THR A 102 -33.63 -17.99 -7.67
C THR A 102 -32.73 -18.76 -8.62
N VAL A 103 -32.86 -18.55 -9.93
CA VAL A 103 -31.98 -19.16 -10.94
C VAL A 103 -30.51 -18.80 -10.70
N LEU A 104 -30.21 -17.52 -10.42
CA LEU A 104 -28.84 -17.09 -10.11
C LEU A 104 -28.30 -17.74 -8.82
N MET A 105 -29.11 -17.81 -7.77
CA MET A 105 -28.72 -18.47 -6.51
C MET A 105 -28.35 -19.95 -6.73
N LEU A 106 -29.20 -20.69 -7.44
CA LEU A 106 -28.95 -22.11 -7.72
C LEU A 106 -27.71 -22.31 -8.61
N ARG A 107 -27.46 -21.39 -9.55
CA ARG A 107 -26.35 -21.49 -10.50
C ARG A 107 -24.99 -21.18 -9.89
N PHE A 108 -24.88 -20.09 -9.13
CA PHE A 108 -23.61 -19.56 -8.63
C PHE A 108 -23.29 -20.03 -7.21
N PHE A 109 -24.30 -20.29 -6.38
CA PHE A 109 -24.09 -20.73 -4.99
C PHE A 109 -24.53 -22.18 -4.76
N GLY A 110 -25.55 -22.64 -5.49
CA GLY A 110 -26.03 -24.03 -5.42
C GLY A 110 -25.24 -25.03 -6.26
N ASN A 111 -24.30 -24.57 -7.09
CA ASN A 111 -23.51 -25.39 -8.04
C ASN A 111 -24.37 -26.31 -8.94
N MET A 112 -25.61 -25.91 -9.22
CA MET A 112 -26.51 -26.70 -10.06
C MET A 112 -26.26 -26.43 -11.55
N THR A 113 -26.38 -27.47 -12.37
CA THR A 113 -26.35 -27.33 -13.83
C THR A 113 -27.64 -26.68 -14.34
N GLN A 114 -27.60 -26.09 -15.54
CA GLN A 114 -28.79 -25.46 -16.12
C GLN A 114 -29.97 -26.43 -16.25
N THR A 115 -29.72 -27.70 -16.56
CA THR A 115 -30.75 -28.75 -16.61
C THR A 115 -31.33 -29.01 -15.22
N GLN A 116 -30.49 -29.13 -14.19
CA GLN A 116 -30.97 -29.31 -12.82
C GLN A 116 -31.80 -28.11 -12.33
N ILE A 117 -31.42 -26.90 -12.72
CA ILE A 117 -32.17 -25.67 -12.41
C ILE A 117 -33.50 -25.64 -13.15
N ALA A 118 -33.50 -26.02 -14.43
CA ALA A 118 -34.70 -26.13 -15.26
C ALA A 118 -35.73 -27.09 -14.65
N ASP A 119 -35.28 -28.26 -14.21
CA ASP A 119 -36.11 -29.27 -13.53
C ASP A 119 -36.66 -28.74 -12.20
N ARG A 120 -35.84 -28.01 -11.43
CA ARG A 120 -36.21 -27.46 -10.12
C ARG A 120 -37.22 -26.31 -10.21
N VAL A 121 -37.07 -25.44 -11.21
CA VAL A 121 -37.86 -24.21 -11.38
C VAL A 121 -39.07 -24.44 -12.31
N GLY A 122 -39.12 -25.56 -13.04
CA GLY A 122 -40.23 -25.92 -13.92
C GLY A 122 -40.23 -25.17 -15.25
N ILE A 123 -39.04 -24.88 -15.79
CA ILE A 123 -38.85 -24.20 -17.08
C ILE A 123 -37.92 -25.01 -17.99
N SER A 124 -37.81 -24.66 -19.27
CA SER A 124 -36.85 -25.35 -20.15
C SER A 124 -35.41 -24.90 -19.87
N GLN A 125 -34.44 -25.79 -20.09
CA GLN A 125 -33.02 -25.45 -19.97
C GLN A 125 -32.63 -24.27 -20.89
N MET A 126 -33.23 -24.18 -22.08
CA MET A 126 -33.10 -23.03 -23.00
C MET A 126 -33.60 -21.70 -22.39
N HIS A 127 -34.62 -21.73 -21.51
CA HIS A 127 -35.07 -20.55 -20.77
C HIS A 127 -34.14 -20.20 -19.60
N VAL A 128 -33.39 -21.16 -19.05
CA VAL A 128 -32.37 -20.90 -18.01
C VAL A 128 -31.10 -20.29 -18.63
N SER A 129 -30.80 -20.61 -19.88
CA SER A 129 -29.61 -20.10 -20.58
C SER A 129 -29.77 -18.70 -21.19
N ARG A 130 -31.01 -18.23 -21.37
CA ARG A 130 -31.33 -16.90 -21.88
C ARG A 130 -31.47 -15.90 -20.74
#